data_AF-A0A326RNS3-F1
#
_entry.id   AF-A0A326RNS3-F1
#
_cell.length_a   1.000
_cell.length_b   1.000
_cell.length_c   1.000
_cell.angle_alpha   90.00
_cell.angle_beta   90.00
_cell.angle_gamma   90.00
#
_symmetry.space_group_name_H-M   'P 1'
#
loop_
_entity.id
_entity.type
_entity.pdbx_description
1 polymer ?
#
loop_
_entity_poly.entity_id
_entity_poly.type
_entity_poly.pdbx_seq_one_letter_code
_entity_poly.pdbx_strand_id
1 'polypeptide(L)' 'MATLTVNNKILEKYLSVLEGFDKSSKKTIIEKLSKSLEDKAIKTDLESLFGAWEDEKSSDEIIKEIRDSRVEKSEKLSFE' A
#
# COMPACT_ATOMS: atom_id res chain seq x y z
N MET A 1 6.25 -2.43 -6.78
CA MET A 1 6.84 -1.24 -7.45
C MET A 1 8.34 -1.46 -7.52
N ALA A 2 8.93 -1.49 -8.71
CA ALA A 2 10.37 -1.68 -8.86
C ALA A 2 11.12 -0.51 -8.21
N THR A 3 12.00 -0.79 -7.25
CA THR A 3 12.85 0.22 -6.62
C THR A 3 13.97 0.58 -7.59
N LEU A 4 13.82 1.71 -8.27
CA LEU A 4 14.88 2.30 -9.09
C LEU A 4 15.99 2.76 -8.14
N THR A 5 17.06 1.98 -8.02
CA THR A 5 18.28 2.42 -7.33
C THR A 5 18.90 3.56 -8.14
N VAL A 6 18.70 4.78 -7.68
CA VAL A 6 19.18 5.98 -8.38
C VAL A 6 20.71 6.02 -8.31
N ASN A 7 21.38 6.09 -9.46
CA ASN A 7 22.83 6.30 -9.53
C ASN A 7 23.17 7.68 -8.95
N ASN A 8 24.22 7.78 -8.13
CA ASN A 8 24.69 9.04 -7.52
C ASN A 8 24.81 10.20 -8.51
N LYS A 9 25.26 9.96 -9.76
CA LYS A 9 25.36 11.03 -10.77
C LYS A 9 24.02 11.67 -11.13
N ILE A 10 22.96 10.88 -11.10
CA ILE A 10 21.60 11.33 -11.42
C ILE A 10 21.03 12.09 -10.22
N LEU A 11 21.32 11.62 -9.00
CA LEU A 11 20.96 12.28 -7.74
C LEU A 11 21.55 13.70 -7.65
N GLU A 12 22.85 13.85 -7.91
CA GLU A 12 23.52 15.14 -7.95
C GLU A 12 22.89 16.11 -8.95
N LYS A 13 22.48 15.60 -10.13
CA LYS A 13 21.78 16.42 -11.12
C LYS A 13 20.44 16.93 -10.59
N TYR A 14 19.67 16.12 -9.88
CA TYR A 14 18.42 16.57 -9.26
C TYR A 14 18.67 17.57 -8.13
N LEU A 15 19.72 17.37 -7.33
CA LEU A 15 20.10 18.32 -6.28
C LEU A 15 20.52 19.69 -6.86
N SER A 16 21.26 19.70 -7.97
CA SER A 16 21.66 20.95 -8.65
C SER A 16 20.44 21.77 -9.13
N VAL A 17 19.34 21.11 -9.51
CA VAL A 17 18.09 21.79 -9.83
C VAL A 17 17.49 22.45 -8.59
N LEU A 18 17.56 21.77 -7.44
CA LEU A 18 17.05 22.29 -6.17
C LEU A 18 17.89 23.45 -5.62
N GLU A 19 19.15 23.60 -6.03
CA GLU A 19 20.00 24.73 -5.60
C GLU A 19 19.43 26.08 -6.04
N GLY A 20 18.83 26.16 -7.22
CA GLY A 20 18.22 27.37 -7.78
C GLY A 20 16.91 27.79 -7.11
N PHE A 21 16.39 27.00 -6.17
CA PHE A 21 15.10 27.27 -5.53
C PHE A 21 15.26 28.27 -4.39
N ASP A 22 14.21 29.07 -4.18
CA ASP A 22 14.13 29.95 -3.03
C ASP A 22 13.98 29.15 -1.72
N LYS A 23 14.23 29.83 -0.59
CA LYS A 23 14.23 29.20 0.73
C LYS A 23 12.87 28.56 1.09
N SER A 24 11.76 29.13 0.63
CA SER A 24 10.43 28.61 0.94
C SER A 24 10.14 27.32 0.16
N SER A 25 10.46 27.31 -1.13
CA SER A 25 10.30 26.13 -2.00
C SER A 25 11.16 24.95 -1.53
N LYS A 26 12.41 25.20 -1.11
CA LYS A 26 13.28 24.18 -0.49
C LYS A 26 12.65 23.57 0.76
N LYS A 27 12.07 24.39 1.63
CA LYS A 27 11.41 23.94 2.86
C LYS A 27 10.19 23.06 2.56
N THR A 28 9.35 23.45 1.60
CA THR A 28 8.18 22.66 1.20
C THR A 28 8.56 21.29 0.62
N ILE A 29 9.65 21.23 -0.16
CA ILE A 29 10.14 19.97 -0.73
C ILE A 29 10.65 19.03 0.36
N ILE A 30 11.41 19.55 1.32
CA ILE A 30 11.85 18.78 2.49
C ILE A 30 10.64 18.22 3.25
N GLU A 31 9.63 19.05 3.55
CA GLU A 31 8.42 18.60 4.25
C GLU A 31 7.68 17.48 3.48
N LYS A 32 7.56 17.59 2.15
CA LYS A 32 6.91 16.58 1.32
C LYS A 32 7.73 15.29 1.25
N LEU A 33 9.05 15.38 1.14
CA LEU A 33 9.95 14.22 1.15
C LEU A 33 9.89 13.51 2.49
N SER A 34 9.96 14.25 3.60
CA SER A 34 9.81 13.67 4.95
C SER A 34 8.48 12.94 5.10
N LYS A 35 7.36 13.56 4.67
CA LYS A 35 6.04 12.91 4.68
C LYS A 35 5.95 11.70 3.74
N SER A 36 6.77 11.61 2.70
CA SER A 36 6.84 10.46 1.80
C SER A 36 7.68 9.32 2.37
N LEU A 37 8.55 9.59 3.34
CA LEU A 37 9.33 8.60 4.08
C LEU A 37 8.56 8.06 5.28
N GLU A 38 7.62 8.84 5.82
CA GLU A 38 6.62 8.33 6.76
C GLU A 38 5.74 7.34 6.02
N ASP A 39 6.00 6.04 6.22
CA ASP A 39 5.06 5.00 5.82
C ASP A 39 3.70 5.38 6.37
N LYS A 40 2.72 5.57 5.46
CA LYS A 40 1.31 5.64 5.82
C LYS A 40 0.87 4.25 6.30
N ALA A 41 1.47 3.75 7.37
CA ALA A 41 0.79 2.83 8.25
C ALA A 41 -0.42 3.63 8.71
N ILE A 42 -1.58 3.30 8.14
CA ILE A 42 -2.84 3.73 8.70
C ILE A 42 -2.79 3.14 10.11
N LYS A 43 -2.45 3.98 11.09
CA LYS A 43 -2.57 3.64 12.51
C LYS A 43 -4.06 3.65 12.79
N THR A 44 -4.81 2.72 12.19
CA THR A 44 -6.14 2.39 12.67
C THR A 44 -5.92 1.82 14.04
N ASP A 45 -6.41 2.54 15.04
CA ASP A 45 -6.47 2.00 16.38
C ASP A 45 -7.27 0.70 16.34
N LEU A 46 -6.79 -0.34 17.02
CA LEU A 46 -7.38 -1.67 16.95
C LEU A 46 -8.84 -1.65 17.46
N GLU A 47 -9.13 -0.77 18.43
CA GLU A 47 -10.48 -0.54 18.93
C GLU A 47 -11.41 -0.01 17.84
N SER A 48 -10.92 0.84 16.93
CA SER A 48 -11.71 1.39 15.83
C SER A 48 -12.12 0.35 14.77
N LEU A 49 -11.46 -0.82 14.74
CA LEU A 49 -11.77 -1.91 13.82
C LEU A 49 -12.83 -2.86 14.39
N PHE A 50 -13.05 -2.85 15.70
CA PHE A 50 -14.03 -3.73 16.33
C PHE A 50 -15.46 -3.28 15.99
N GLY A 51 -16.22 -4.13 15.30
CA GLY A 51 -17.60 -3.83 14.91
C GLY A 51 -17.74 -2.85 13.73
N ALA A 52 -16.64 -2.48 13.06
CA ALA A 52 -16.66 -1.65 11.87
C ALA A 52 -17.16 -2.38 10.60
N TRP A 53 -17.43 -3.68 10.71
CA TRP A 53 -18.01 -4.46 9.62
C TRP A 53 -19.49 -4.10 9.46
N GLU A 54 -19.82 -3.41 8.37
CA GLU A 54 -21.18 -3.10 7.96
C GLU A 54 -21.42 -3.78 6.60
N ASP A 55 -22.31 -4.75 6.57
CA ASP A 55 -22.71 -5.45 5.35
C ASP A 55 -24.23 -5.67 5.39
N GLU A 56 -24.88 -5.49 4.25
CA GLU A 56 -26.31 -5.74 4.08
C GLU A 56 -26.60 -7.24 3.92
N LYS A 57 -25.58 -8.04 3.61
CA LYS A 57 -25.70 -9.49 3.43
C LYS A 57 -26.01 -10.19 4.75
N SER A 58 -26.95 -11.12 4.68
CA SER A 58 -27.19 -12.08 5.74
C SER A 58 -26.04 -13.07 5.88
N SER A 59 -25.90 -13.67 7.07
CA SER A 59 -24.90 -14.71 7.33
C SER A 59 -24.97 -15.86 6.32
N ASP A 60 -26.16 -16.25 5.88
CA ASP A 60 -26.36 -17.34 4.93
C ASP A 60 -25.85 -17.00 3.53
N GLU A 61 -26.01 -15.75 3.09
CA GLU A 61 -25.49 -15.26 1.81
C GLU A 61 -23.95 -15.25 1.81
N ILE A 62 -23.35 -14.79 2.91
CA ILE A 62 -21.89 -14.81 3.10
C ILE A 62 -21.37 -16.25 3.06
N ILE A 63 -22.03 -17.18 3.79
CA ILE A 63 -21.65 -18.59 3.80
C ILE A 63 -21.74 -19.19 2.40
N LYS A 64 -22.79 -18.86 1.65
CA LYS A 64 -23.00 -19.34 0.28
C LYS A 64 -21.89 -18.82 -0.65
N GLU A 65 -21.59 -17.53 -0.62
CA GLU A 65 -20.53 -16.93 -1.43
C GLU A 65 -19.14 -17.54 -1.14
N ILE A 66 -18.83 -17.79 0.13
CA ILE A 66 -17.59 -18.45 0.53
C ILE A 66 -17.52 -19.88 -0.02
N ARG A 67 -18.64 -20.61 -0.06
CA ARG A 67 -18.67 -21.96 -0.64
C ARG A 67 -18.55 -21.93 -2.16
N ASP A 68 -19.27 -21.03 -2.82
CA ASP A 68 -19.31 -20.92 -4.27
C ASP A 68 -17.96 -20.42 -4.84
N SER A 69 -17.21 -19.63 -4.07
CA SER A 69 -15.86 -19.18 -4.43
C SER A 69 -14.76 -20.23 -4.23
N ARG A 70 -15.07 -21.38 -3.61
CA ARG A 70 -14.08 -22.47 -3.49
C ARG A 70 -13.82 -23.09 -4.85
N VAL A 71 -12.59 -22.90 -5.33
CA VAL A 71 -12.06 -23.68 -6.44
C VAL A 71 -11.47 -24.96 -5.86
N GLU A 72 -12.26 -26.04 -5.87
CA GLU A 72 -11.75 -27.37 -5.57
C GLU A 72 -10.68 -27.73 -6.61
N LYS A 73 -9.43 -27.84 -6.17
CA LYS A 73 -8.31 -28.23 -7.03
C LYS A 73 -8.55 -29.69 -7.42
N SER A 74 -9.21 -29.91 -8.55
CA SER A 74 -9.41 -31.24 -9.15
C SER A 74 -8.12 -31.80 -9.72
N GLU A 75 -7.08 -31.87 -8.89
CA GLU A 75 -5.98 -32.78 -9.12
C GLU A 75 -6.57 -34.16 -8.91
N LYS A 76 -6.87 -34.84 -10.03
CA LYS A 76 -7.13 -36.28 -10.01
C LYS A 76 -5.89 -36.93 -9.41
N LEU A 77 -5.89 -37.16 -8.10
CA LEU A 77 -4.97 -38.08 -7.45
C LEU A 77 -5.34 -39.48 -7.95
N SER A 78 -4.83 -39.83 -9.13
CA SER A 78 -4.71 -41.21 -9.56
C SER A 78 -3.65 -41.83 -8.66
N PHE A 79 -4.08 -42.69 -7.74
CA PHE A 79 -3.18 -43.60 -7.05
C PHE A 79 -2.97 -44.79 -7.98
N GLU A 80 -1.71 -44.97 -8.40
CA GLU A 80 -1.22 -46.13 -9.16
C GLU A 80 -0.90 -47.29 -8.21
#